data_AF-A0A962ZJZ7-F1
#
_entry.id   AF-A0A962ZJZ7-F1
#
_cell.length_a   1.000
_cell.length_b   1.000
_cell.length_c   1.000
_cell.angle_alpha   90.00
_cell.angle_beta   90.00
_cell.angle_gamma   90.00
#
_symmetry.space_group_name_H-M   'P 1'
#
loop_
_entity.id
_entity.type
_entity.pdbx_description
1 polymer ?
#
loop_
_entity_poly.entity_id
_entity_poly.type
_entity_poly.pdbx_seq_one_letter_code
_entity_poly.pdbx_strand_id
1 'polypeptide(L)'
;MNDLNYQLKILCRHSREGSYRTRVGRERQLSAIANQLKQLGFRKMGARSLKPKHIQALVDLWVAQGRSPGTIKNRMSCLRWWAEKVNKQNVNARDNN
;
A
#
# COMPACT_ATOMS: atom_id res chain seq x y z
N MET A 1 10.46 6.05 12.12
CA MET A 1 9.90 5.14 11.10
C MET A 1 9.08 4.09 11.83
N ASN A 2 7.81 3.87 11.49
CA ASN A 2 6.98 2.89 12.22
C ASN A 2 7.28 1.46 11.72
N ASP A 3 6.99 0.45 12.54
CA ASP A 3 7.19 -0.98 12.23
C ASP A 3 6.66 -1.38 10.83
N LEU A 4 5.45 -0.93 10.47
CA LEU A 4 4.88 -1.13 9.14
C LEU A 4 5.79 -0.60 8.00
N ASN A 5 6.35 0.60 8.14
CA ASN A 5 7.22 1.17 7.11
C ASN A 5 8.47 0.29 6.89
N TYR A 6 9.07 -0.17 8.00
CA TYR A 6 10.24 -1.04 7.95
C TYR A 6 9.91 -2.38 7.28
N GLN A 7 8.81 -3.03 7.68
CA GLN A 7 8.40 -4.30 7.08
C GLN A 7 8.08 -4.18 5.59
N LEU A 8 7.41 -3.11 5.15
CA LEU A 8 7.14 -2.87 3.73
C LEU A 8 8.40 -2.62 2.91
N LYS A 9 9.37 -1.90 3.49
CA LYS A 9 10.68 -1.69 2.88
C LYS A 9 11.43 -3.00 2.67
N ILE A 10 11.45 -3.88 3.67
CA ILE A 10 12.05 -5.21 3.55
C ILE A 10 11.32 -6.04 2.48
N LEU A 11 9.99 -5.99 2.43
CA LEU A 11 9.18 -6.64 1.40
C LEU A 11 9.59 -6.22 -0.02
N CYS A 12 9.80 -4.92 -0.24
CA CYS A 12 10.25 -4.38 -1.53
C CYS A 12 11.68 -4.82 -1.88
N ARG A 13 12.59 -4.82 -0.91
CA ARG A 13 13.99 -5.20 -1.13
C ARG A 13 14.16 -6.68 -1.46
N HIS A 14 13.36 -7.54 -0.85
CA HIS A 14 13.41 -8.99 -1.11
C HIS A 14 12.65 -9.39 -2.38
N SER A 15 11.91 -8.48 -3.00
CA SER A 15 11.27 -8.74 -4.29
C SER A 15 12.26 -8.67 -5.44
N ARG A 16 12.27 -9.72 -6.27
CA ARG A 16 13.02 -9.78 -7.53
C ARG A 16 12.24 -9.18 -8.71
N GLU A 17 11.06 -8.61 -8.47
CA GLU A 17 10.18 -8.11 -9.53
C GLU A 17 10.46 -6.65 -9.90
N GLY A 18 10.63 -6.42 -11.20
CA GLY A 18 10.79 -5.10 -11.80
C GLY A 18 12.21 -4.54 -11.70
N SER A 19 12.44 -3.45 -12.44
CA SER A 19 13.72 -2.74 -12.42
C SER A 19 14.01 -2.15 -11.03
N TYR A 20 15.27 -1.77 -10.79
CA TYR A 20 15.64 -1.04 -9.58
C TYR A 20 14.76 0.21 -9.37
N ARG A 21 14.50 0.97 -10.44
CA ARG A 21 13.65 2.17 -10.40
C ARG A 21 12.21 1.84 -10.00
N THR A 22 11.65 0.75 -10.52
CA THR A 22 10.29 0.29 -10.15
C THR A 22 10.23 -0.11 -8.67
N ARG A 23 11.25 -0.82 -8.16
CA ARG A 23 11.32 -1.22 -6.74
C ARG A 23 11.41 -0.01 -5.81
N VAL A 24 12.26 0.96 -6.11
CA VAL A 24 12.40 2.19 -5.32
C VAL A 24 11.13 3.03 -5.35
N GLY A 25 10.48 3.16 -6.52
CA GLY A 25 9.20 3.85 -6.64
C GLY A 25 8.12 3.22 -5.75
N ARG A 26 8.04 1.88 -5.77
CA ARG A 26 7.11 1.12 -4.94
C ARG A 26 7.41 1.27 -3.44
N GLU A 27 8.67 1.18 -3.04
CA GLU A 27 9.10 1.38 -1.64
C GLU A 27 8.66 2.75 -1.12
N ARG A 28 8.92 3.81 -1.90
CA ARG A 28 8.50 5.18 -1.55
C ARG A 28 6.99 5.28 -1.40
N GLN A 29 6.24 4.71 -2.35
CA GLN A 29 4.78 4.76 -2.33
C GLN A 29 4.19 3.98 -1.15
N LEU A 30 4.70 2.80 -0.83
CA LEU A 30 4.27 1.99 0.32
C LEU A 30 4.64 2.64 1.65
N SER A 31 5.79 3.30 1.73
CA SER A 31 6.17 4.08 2.93
C SER A 31 5.22 5.25 3.15
N ALA A 32 4.86 5.99 2.09
CA ALA A 32 3.87 7.06 2.18
C ALA A 32 2.49 6.53 2.65
N ILE A 33 2.06 5.39 2.12
CA ILE A 33 0.81 4.72 2.52
C ILE A 33 0.84 4.32 4.00
N ALA A 34 1.95 3.76 4.48
CA ALA A 34 2.10 3.37 5.88
C ALA A 34 1.99 4.59 6.83
N ASN A 35 2.49 5.75 6.41
CA ASN A 35 2.34 6.99 7.17
C ASN A 35 0.90 7.50 7.16
N GLN A 36 0.20 7.44 6.02
CA GLN A 36 -1.22 7.80 5.94
C GLN A 36 -2.09 6.89 6.81
N LEU A 37 -1.84 5.58 6.83
CA LEU A 37 -2.53 4.65 7.72
C LEU A 37 -2.35 5.04 9.20
N LYS A 38 -1.14 5.45 9.58
CA LYS A 38 -0.89 5.95 10.94
C LYS A 38 -1.68 7.23 11.24
N GLN A 39 -1.72 8.17 10.29
CA GLN A 39 -2.46 9.43 10.41
C GLN A 39 -3.96 9.21 10.54
N LEU A 40 -4.50 8.19 9.84
CA LEU A 40 -5.88 7.73 9.95
C LEU A 40 -6.17 6.95 11.26
N GLY A 41 -5.19 6.82 12.16
CA GLY A 41 -5.37 6.16 13.45
C GLY A 41 -5.10 4.66 13.45
N PHE A 42 -4.75 4.05 12.32
CA PHE A 42 -4.36 2.64 12.26
C PHE A 42 -2.94 2.46 12.81
N ARG A 43 -2.85 2.18 14.11
CA ARG A 43 -1.59 1.96 14.84
C ARG A 43 -1.28 0.47 14.98
N LYS A 44 -0.02 0.15 15.34
CA LYS A 44 0.47 -1.23 15.56
C LYS A 44 0.20 -2.16 14.37
N MET A 45 0.26 -1.63 13.16
CA MET A 45 0.12 -2.42 11.94
C MET A 45 1.43 -3.13 11.60
N GLY A 46 1.31 -4.37 11.11
CA GLY A 46 2.38 -5.10 10.42
C GLY A 46 2.01 -5.38 8.96
N ALA A 47 2.96 -5.86 8.16
CA ALA A 47 2.77 -6.15 6.73
C ALA A 47 1.60 -7.11 6.49
N ARG A 48 1.37 -8.09 7.38
CA ARG A 48 0.25 -9.03 7.29
C ARG A 48 -1.07 -8.49 7.86
N SER A 49 -1.12 -7.28 8.41
CA SER A 49 -2.32 -6.73 9.06
C SER A 49 -3.29 -6.03 8.11
N LEU A 50 -2.98 -5.97 6.80
CA LEU A 50 -3.85 -5.35 5.80
C LEU A 50 -5.24 -6.00 5.79
N LYS A 51 -6.28 -5.16 5.73
CA LYS A 51 -7.71 -5.52 5.77
C LYS A 51 -8.49 -4.55 4.85
N PRO A 52 -9.68 -4.92 4.35
CA PRO A 52 -10.43 -4.08 3.40
C PRO A 52 -10.71 -2.67 3.94
N LYS A 53 -11.02 -2.55 5.24
CA LYS A 53 -11.23 -1.24 5.90
C LYS A 53 -10.04 -0.27 5.77
N HIS A 54 -8.81 -0.78 5.71
CA HIS A 54 -7.62 0.06 5.55
C HIS A 54 -7.52 0.60 4.12
N ILE A 55 -7.91 -0.21 3.13
CA ILE A 55 -7.95 0.19 1.73
C ILE A 55 -9.05 1.25 1.54
N GLN A 56 -10.25 0.99 2.07
CA GLN A 56 -11.37 1.94 1.96
C GLN A 56 -10.99 3.30 2.55
N ALA A 57 -10.46 3.33 3.79
CA ALA A 57 -10.06 4.58 4.43
C ALA A 57 -8.96 5.33 3.66
N LEU A 58 -8.04 4.61 2.99
CA LEU A 58 -7.02 5.22 2.13
C LEU A 58 -7.64 5.81 0.85
N VAL A 59 -8.57 5.10 0.22
CA VAL A 59 -9.28 5.58 -0.97
C VAL A 59 -10.08 6.83 -0.64
N ASP A 60 -10.86 6.80 0.45
CA ASP A 60 -11.64 7.95 0.92
C ASP A 60 -10.74 9.16 1.17
N LEU A 61 -9.60 8.96 1.84
CA LEU A 61 -8.61 10.00 2.06
C LEU A 61 -8.08 10.58 0.74
N TRP A 62 -7.78 9.75 -0.26
CA TRP A 62 -7.23 10.22 -1.53
C TRP A 62 -8.26 10.95 -2.40
N VAL A 63 -9.51 10.49 -2.36
CA VAL A 63 -10.64 11.17 -3.00
C VAL A 63 -10.87 12.53 -2.34
N ALA A 64 -10.91 12.58 -1.01
CA ALA A 64 -11.04 13.84 -0.27
C ALA A 64 -9.88 14.82 -0.51
N GLN A 65 -8.68 14.30 -0.80
CA GLN A 65 -7.51 15.09 -1.21
C GLN A 65 -7.54 15.55 -2.68
N GLY A 66 -8.60 15.26 -3.43
CA GLY A 66 -8.73 15.64 -4.84
C GLY A 66 -7.69 14.96 -5.76
N ARG A 67 -7.21 13.76 -5.41
CA ARG A 67 -6.20 13.08 -6.24
C ARG A 67 -6.82 12.60 -7.55
N SER A 68 -6.06 12.74 -8.63
CA SER A 68 -6.52 12.28 -9.94
C SER A 68 -6.81 10.77 -9.94
N PRO A 69 -7.78 10.30 -10.74
CA PRO A 69 -8.10 8.88 -10.85
C PRO A 69 -6.88 8.02 -11.21
N GLY A 70 -6.00 8.51 -12.10
CA GLY A 70 -4.76 7.82 -12.45
C GLY A 70 -3.79 7.66 -11.27
N THR A 71 -3.70 8.67 -10.39
CA THR A 71 -2.90 8.58 -9.17
C THR A 71 -3.47 7.56 -8.19
N ILE A 72 -4.79 7.55 -8.02
CA ILE A 72 -5.48 6.58 -7.16
C ILE A 72 -5.27 5.16 -7.70
N LYS A 73 -5.42 4.95 -9.02
CA LYS A 73 -5.15 3.65 -9.67
C LYS A 73 -3.72 3.17 -9.42
N ASN A 74 -2.71 4.03 -9.58
CA ASN A 74 -1.31 3.67 -9.31
C ASN A 74 -1.08 3.25 -7.84
N ARG A 75 -1.68 3.96 -6.89
CA ARG A 75 -1.61 3.61 -5.46
C ARG A 75 -2.32 2.29 -5.15
N MET A 76 -3.48 2.06 -5.77
CA MET A 76 -4.21 0.81 -5.66
C MET A 76 -3.40 -0.38 -6.20
N SER A 77 -2.63 -0.19 -7.28
CA SER A 77 -1.69 -1.20 -7.78
C SER A 77 -0.61 -1.54 -6.75
N CYS A 78 -0.07 -0.54 -6.03
CA CYS A 78 0.87 -0.79 -4.94
C CYS A 78 0.23 -1.55 -3.77
N LEU A 79 -1.02 -1.23 -3.41
CA LEU A 79 -1.78 -1.96 -2.38
C LEU A 79 -2.03 -3.41 -2.79
N ARG A 80 -2.40 -3.67 -4.05
CA ARG A 80 -2.61 -5.03 -4.59
C ARG A 80 -1.33 -5.83 -4.53
N TRP A 81 -0.21 -5.24 -4.96
CA TRP A 81 1.09 -5.88 -4.86
C TRP A 81 1.46 -6.20 -3.41
N TRP A 82 1.24 -5.27 -2.46
CA TRP A 82 1.48 -5.56 -1.05
C TRP A 82 0.61 -6.73 -0.56
N ALA A 83 -0.69 -6.71 -0.85
CA ALA A 83 -1.62 -7.78 -0.49
C ALA A 83 -1.19 -9.15 -1.04
N GLU A 84 -0.73 -9.19 -2.29
CA GLU A 84 -0.19 -10.40 -2.93
C GLU A 84 1.03 -10.94 -2.17
N LYS A 85 2.01 -10.10 -1.85
CA LYS A 85 3.25 -10.52 -1.16
C LYS A 85 3.05 -11.01 0.27
N VAL A 86 1.89 -10.72 0.87
CA VAL A 86 1.54 -11.24 2.19
C VAL A 86 0.43 -12.29 2.15
N ASN A 87 0.14 -12.82 0.96
CA ASN A 87 -0.89 -13.81 0.68
C ASN A 87 -2.28 -13.42 1.19
N LYS A 88 -2.67 -12.17 0.94
CA LYS A 88 -3.94 -11.55 1.33
C LYS A 88 -4.67 -10.91 0.13
N GLN A 89 -4.62 -11.55 -1.03
CA GLN A 89 -5.19 -11.01 -2.27
C GLN A 89 -6.68 -10.68 -2.15
N ASN A 90 -7.43 -11.41 -1.32
CA ASN A 90 -8.87 -11.19 -1.06
C ASN A 90 -9.17 -9.85 -0.34
N VAL A 91 -8.15 -9.11 0.09
CA VAL A 91 -8.31 -7.83 0.77
C VAL A 91 -8.60 -6.69 -0.21
N ASN A 92 -8.16 -6.83 -1.46
CA ASN A 92 -8.50 -5.93 -2.53
C ASN A 92 -9.72 -6.48 -3.26
N ALA A 93 -10.66 -5.60 -3.65
CA ALA A 93 -11.72 -6.00 -4.57
C ALA A 93 -11.08 -6.65 -5.80
N ARG A 94 -11.59 -7.85 -6.16
CA ARG A 94 -11.00 -8.70 -7.20
C ARG A 94 -11.09 -8.08 -8.60
N ASP A 95 -11.97 -7.09 -8.79
CA ASP A 95 -12.11 -6.39 -10.06
C ASP A 95 -11.91 -4.89 -9.89
N ASN A 96 -11.10 -4.33 -10.76
CA ASN A 96 -11.25 -2.98 -11.28
C ASN A 96 -10.86 -3.09 -12.76
N ASN A 97 -11.82 -3.58 -13.57
CA ASN A 97 -11.83 -3.36 -15.01
C ASN A 97 -12.26 -1.92 -15.26
#